data_AF-A0A1S9P8V3-F1
#
_entry.id   AF-A0A1S9P8V3-F1
#
_cell.length_a   1.000
_cell.length_b   1.000
_cell.length_c   1.000
_cell.angle_alpha   90.00
_cell.angle_beta   90.00
_cell.angle_gamma   90.00
#
_symmetry.space_group_name_H-M   'P 1'
#
loop_
_entity.id
_entity.type
_entity.pdbx_description
1 polymer ?
#
loop_
_entity_poly.entity_id
_entity_poly.type
_entity_poly.pdbx_seq_one_letter_code
_entity_poly.pdbx_strand_id
1 'polypeptide(L)'
;MLFIDELNHFLSVHHIDFFKDIILPGITLDKVIALTALIYAIRSYIANSKLARINFSYQINNAHRDIWSKTYNDTGLKEVTNPNADITNITKEQRRFVVFILLNNEISYDAFIKGIHDYTLASQKDTGDFFNLPIPDAVWSVAKEYYEPEFVTFIDGTKSLAKLKNFKPKSLRQKIFYRLRSKVRKILLKLGNRLK
;
A
#
# COMPACT_ATOMS: atom_id res chain seq x y z
N MET A 1 25.99 9.58 -31.69
CA MET A 1 26.57 10.92 -31.93
C MET A 1 25.60 12.02 -31.50
N LEU A 2 24.32 11.97 -31.90
CA LEU A 2 23.26 12.93 -31.54
C LEU A 2 23.07 13.22 -30.03
N PHE A 3 23.21 12.21 -29.15
CA PHE A 3 23.03 12.40 -27.71
C PHE A 3 24.14 13.22 -27.04
N ILE A 4 25.36 13.21 -27.62
CA ILE A 4 26.50 13.98 -27.08
C ILE A 4 26.33 15.46 -27.43
N ASP A 5 25.79 15.77 -28.61
CA ASP A 5 25.58 17.15 -29.06
C ASP A 5 24.40 17.82 -28.33
N GLU A 6 23.30 17.10 -28.08
CA GLU A 6 22.21 17.59 -27.25
C GLU A 6 22.64 17.82 -25.78
N LEU A 7 23.49 16.93 -25.25
CA LEU A 7 24.04 17.09 -23.91
C LEU A 7 24.98 18.30 -23.83
N ASN A 8 25.86 18.49 -24.81
CA ASN A 8 26.76 19.65 -24.87
C ASN A 8 26.00 20.98 -24.98
N HIS A 9 24.92 21.01 -25.77
CA HIS A 9 24.06 22.19 -25.88
C HIS A 9 23.33 22.49 -24.57
N PHE A 10 22.77 21.47 -23.90
CA PHE A 10 22.13 21.64 -22.59
C PHE A 10 23.13 22.14 -21.52
N LEU A 11 24.35 21.63 -21.52
CA LEU A 11 25.40 22.02 -20.59
C LEU A 11 25.91 23.46 -20.83
N SER A 12 25.96 23.92 -22.10
CA SER A 12 26.35 25.30 -22.43
C SER A 12 25.25 26.31 -22.11
N VAL A 13 23.98 25.94 -22.31
CA VAL A 13 22.82 26.80 -22.03
C VAL A 13 22.64 27.06 -20.53
N HIS A 14 23.08 26.13 -19.67
CA HIS A 14 22.94 26.24 -18.21
C HIS A 14 24.22 26.71 -17.48
N HIS A 15 25.21 27.28 -18.18
CA HIS A 15 26.46 27.79 -17.59
C HIS A 15 27.17 26.77 -16.68
N ILE A 16 27.21 25.49 -17.10
CA ILE A 16 27.87 24.40 -16.34
C ILE A 16 29.41 24.44 -16.50
N ASP A 17 29.98 25.44 -17.19
CA ASP A 17 31.42 25.72 -17.14
C ASP A 17 31.92 26.01 -15.72
N PHE A 18 31.05 26.48 -14.82
CA PHE A 18 31.32 26.63 -13.39
C PHE A 18 31.77 25.32 -12.71
N PHE A 19 31.35 24.17 -13.23
CA PHE A 19 31.75 22.88 -12.65
C PHE A 19 33.14 22.43 -13.09
N LYS A 20 33.68 22.92 -14.21
CA LYS A 20 35.05 22.56 -14.64
C LYS A 20 36.09 23.01 -13.62
N ASP A 21 35.88 24.15 -12.99
CA ASP A 21 36.79 24.71 -11.98
C ASP A 21 36.54 24.16 -10.56
N ILE A 22 35.41 23.49 -10.33
CA ILE A 22 35.00 22.90 -9.03
C ILE A 22 35.25 21.40 -8.97
N ILE A 23 35.46 20.75 -10.11
CA ILE A 23 35.82 19.34 -10.17
C ILE A 23 37.23 19.19 -9.56
N LEU A 24 37.26 18.63 -8.35
CA LEU A 24 38.48 18.22 -7.65
C LEU A 24 39.45 17.55 -8.64
N PRO A 25 40.75 17.93 -8.64
CA PRO A 25 41.72 17.33 -9.53
C PRO A 25 41.72 15.80 -9.39
N GLY A 26 41.39 15.09 -10.48
CA GLY A 26 41.33 13.62 -10.54
C GLY A 26 39.93 13.00 -10.77
N ILE A 27 38.86 13.80 -10.81
CA ILE A 27 37.52 13.31 -11.19
C ILE A 27 37.26 13.62 -12.67
N THR A 28 37.01 12.60 -13.49
CA THR A 28 36.68 12.77 -14.92
C THR A 28 35.22 13.17 -15.11
N LEU A 29 34.93 13.91 -16.19
CA LEU A 29 33.57 14.34 -16.55
C LEU A 29 32.56 13.18 -16.58
N ASP A 30 32.97 12.02 -17.08
CA ASP A 30 32.16 10.80 -17.14
C ASP A 30 31.70 10.35 -15.74
N LYS A 31 32.54 10.50 -14.71
CA LYS A 31 32.19 10.16 -13.33
C LYS A 31 31.13 11.12 -12.78
N VAL A 32 31.20 12.40 -13.15
CA VAL A 32 30.20 13.39 -12.75
C VAL A 32 28.85 13.09 -13.41
N ILE A 33 28.85 12.78 -14.71
CA ILE A 33 27.62 12.39 -15.45
C ILE A 33 27.02 11.10 -14.88
N ALA A 34 27.85 10.08 -14.61
CA ALA A 34 27.38 8.83 -14.03
C ALA A 34 26.76 9.06 -12.63
N LEU A 35 27.39 9.91 -11.81
CA LEU A 35 26.88 10.24 -10.48
C LEU A 35 25.56 11.01 -10.55
N THR A 36 25.44 12.01 -11.42
CA THR A 36 24.19 12.78 -11.58
C THR A 36 23.05 11.92 -12.12
N ALA A 37 23.32 11.07 -13.13
CA ALA A 37 22.36 10.10 -13.65
C ALA A 37 21.89 9.12 -12.57
N LEU A 38 22.82 8.62 -11.74
CA LEU A 38 22.49 7.73 -10.61
C LEU A 38 21.60 8.43 -9.57
N ILE A 39 21.93 9.66 -9.20
CA ILE A 39 21.12 10.45 -8.26
C ILE A 39 19.71 10.70 -8.84
N TYR A 40 19.62 11.05 -10.11
CA TYR A 40 18.33 11.25 -10.78
C TYR A 40 17.51 9.96 -10.82
N ALA A 41 18.11 8.84 -11.20
CA ALA A 41 17.45 7.53 -11.23
C ALA A 41 16.92 7.13 -9.84
N ILE A 42 17.71 7.33 -8.78
CA ILE A 42 17.29 7.08 -7.40
C ILE A 42 16.10 7.98 -7.02
N ARG A 43 16.16 9.29 -7.31
CA ARG A 43 15.05 10.22 -6.99
C ARG A 43 13.78 9.87 -7.77
N SER A 44 13.92 9.56 -9.06
CA SER A 44 12.83 9.14 -9.93
C SER A 44 12.18 7.86 -9.41
N TYR A 45 12.98 6.84 -9.07
CA TYR A 45 12.49 5.60 -8.47
C TYR A 45 11.72 5.83 -7.16
N ILE A 46 12.24 6.67 -6.27
CA ILE A 46 11.57 7.02 -5.01
C ILE A 46 10.25 7.77 -5.27
N ALA A 47 10.24 8.74 -6.18
CA ALA A 47 9.05 9.50 -6.53
C ALA A 47 7.97 8.59 -7.15
N ASN A 48 8.36 7.74 -8.11
CA ASN A 48 7.46 6.80 -8.76
C ASN A 48 6.87 5.80 -7.75
N SER A 49 7.69 5.30 -6.83
CA SER A 49 7.23 4.42 -5.75
C SER A 49 6.20 5.10 -4.85
N LYS A 50 6.34 6.41 -4.57
CA LYS A 50 5.34 7.16 -3.79
C LYS A 50 4.03 7.33 -4.55
N LEU A 51 4.10 7.69 -5.83
CA LEU A 51 2.92 7.85 -6.68
C LEU A 51 2.15 6.53 -6.81
N ALA A 52 2.85 5.41 -7.04
CA ALA A 52 2.24 4.09 -7.06
C ALA A 52 1.46 3.81 -5.76
N ARG A 53 2.04 4.09 -4.59
CA ARG A 53 1.36 3.89 -3.29
C ARG A 53 0.09 4.73 -3.13
N ILE A 54 0.14 5.99 -3.56
CA ILE A 54 -1.02 6.89 -3.51
C ILE A 54 -2.11 6.36 -4.45
N ASN A 55 -1.75 6.00 -5.68
CA ASN A 55 -2.68 5.47 -6.67
C ASN A 55 -3.32 4.15 -6.21
N PHE A 56 -2.55 3.22 -5.64
CA PHE A 56 -3.09 1.99 -5.08
C PHE A 56 -4.07 2.25 -3.94
N SER A 57 -3.72 3.15 -3.01
CA SER A 57 -4.62 3.49 -1.91
C SER A 57 -5.90 4.17 -2.40
N TYR A 58 -5.81 4.99 -3.44
CA TYR A 58 -6.97 5.61 -4.09
C TYR A 58 -7.86 4.56 -4.77
N GLN A 59 -7.27 3.61 -5.51
CA GLN A 59 -8.00 2.52 -6.15
C GLN A 59 -8.72 1.62 -5.15
N ILE A 60 -8.06 1.21 -4.07
CA ILE A 60 -8.68 0.43 -2.98
C ILE A 60 -9.87 1.19 -2.38
N ASN A 61 -9.69 2.49 -2.09
CA ASN A 61 -10.76 3.30 -1.52
C ASN A 61 -11.95 3.49 -2.47
N ASN A 62 -11.69 3.66 -3.77
CA ASN A 62 -12.74 3.77 -4.77
C ASN A 62 -13.49 2.45 -4.91
N ALA A 63 -12.79 1.32 -5.03
CA ALA A 63 -13.42 0.00 -5.07
C ALA A 63 -14.31 -0.24 -3.83
N HIS A 64 -13.80 0.10 -2.64
CA HIS A 64 -14.58 0.03 -1.41
C HIS A 64 -15.85 0.90 -1.47
N ARG A 65 -15.72 2.17 -1.87
CA ARG A 65 -16.88 3.07 -2.03
C ARG A 65 -17.88 2.54 -3.04
N ASP A 66 -17.42 2.03 -4.18
CA ASP A 66 -18.28 1.50 -5.23
C ASP A 66 -19.04 0.27 -4.76
N ILE A 67 -18.39 -0.62 -4.00
CA ILE A 67 -19.06 -1.78 -3.38
C ILE A 67 -20.14 -1.29 -2.41
N TRP A 68 -19.77 -0.44 -1.45
CA TRP A 68 -20.71 0.05 -0.43
C TRP A 68 -21.82 0.92 -1.01
N SER A 69 -21.58 1.61 -2.13
CA SER A 69 -22.62 2.41 -2.79
C SER A 69 -23.85 1.57 -3.17
N LYS A 70 -23.64 0.28 -3.44
CA LYS A 70 -24.72 -0.66 -3.80
C LYS A 70 -25.70 -0.91 -2.66
N THR A 71 -25.26 -0.82 -1.40
CA THR A 71 -26.14 -1.06 -0.24
C THR A 71 -27.13 0.09 0.00
N TYR A 72 -26.84 1.29 -0.48
CA TYR A 72 -27.77 2.42 -0.35
C TYR A 72 -28.99 2.28 -1.27
N ASN A 73 -28.81 1.66 -2.44
CA ASN A 73 -29.85 1.56 -3.47
C ASN A 73 -30.64 0.25 -3.42
N ASP A 74 -30.11 -0.79 -2.78
CA ASP A 74 -30.74 -2.12 -2.70
C ASP A 74 -31.10 -2.48 -1.26
N THR A 75 -32.40 -2.57 -0.96
CA THR A 75 -32.89 -2.94 0.37
C THR A 75 -32.51 -4.37 0.77
N GLY A 76 -32.31 -5.28 -0.19
CA GLY A 76 -31.91 -6.66 0.08
C GLY A 76 -30.46 -6.79 0.57
N LEU A 77 -29.60 -5.82 0.25
CA LEU A 77 -28.22 -5.77 0.72
C LEU A 77 -28.07 -5.15 2.12
N LYS A 78 -29.06 -4.40 2.60
CA LYS A 78 -29.05 -3.85 3.98
C LYS A 78 -29.02 -4.97 5.03
N GLU A 79 -29.66 -6.09 4.72
CA GLU A 79 -29.69 -7.26 5.59
C GLU A 79 -28.30 -7.85 5.84
N VAL A 80 -27.33 -7.68 4.91
CA VAL A 80 -25.94 -8.13 5.10
C VAL A 80 -25.31 -7.46 6.33
N THR A 81 -25.73 -6.23 6.64
CA THR A 81 -25.26 -5.47 7.79
C THR A 81 -26.12 -5.65 9.05
N ASN A 82 -27.19 -6.44 8.99
CA ASN A 82 -28.10 -6.66 10.11
C ASN A 82 -27.52 -7.72 11.09
N PRO A 83 -27.29 -7.38 12.37
CA PRO A 83 -26.82 -8.34 13.38
C PRO A 83 -27.79 -9.49 13.66
N ASN A 84 -29.07 -9.34 13.30
CA ASN A 84 -30.13 -10.33 13.50
C ASN A 84 -30.58 -11.00 12.20
N ALA A 85 -29.78 -10.91 11.14
CA ALA A 85 -30.12 -11.48 9.83
C ALA A 85 -30.30 -13.01 9.90
N ASP A 86 -31.28 -13.52 9.16
CA ASP A 86 -31.51 -14.96 9.00
C ASP A 86 -30.51 -15.57 8.01
N ILE A 87 -29.67 -16.48 8.51
CA ILE A 87 -28.63 -17.16 7.72
C ILE A 87 -29.17 -18.33 6.89
N THR A 88 -30.41 -18.76 7.10
CA THR A 88 -31.00 -19.89 6.36
C THR A 88 -31.38 -19.52 4.92
N ASN A 89 -31.59 -18.24 4.64
CA ASN A 89 -32.04 -17.73 3.35
C ASN A 89 -31.11 -16.63 2.78
N ILE A 90 -29.81 -16.92 2.69
CA ILE A 90 -28.85 -15.99 2.08
C ILE A 90 -29.04 -15.95 0.56
N THR A 91 -29.38 -14.78 0.03
CA THR A 91 -29.60 -14.59 -1.40
C THR A 91 -28.29 -14.61 -2.19
N LYS A 92 -28.39 -14.79 -3.52
CA LYS A 92 -27.21 -14.75 -4.41
C LYS A 92 -26.56 -13.37 -4.40
N GLU A 93 -27.36 -12.32 -4.30
CA GLU A 93 -26.94 -10.92 -4.28
C GLU A 93 -26.16 -10.61 -3.02
N GLN A 94 -26.67 -11.03 -1.86
CA GLN A 94 -25.98 -10.91 -0.56
C GLN A 94 -24.64 -11.65 -0.57
N ARG A 95 -24.63 -12.90 -1.05
CA ARG A 95 -23.40 -13.70 -1.19
C ARG A 95 -22.38 -12.99 -2.08
N ARG A 96 -22.79 -12.51 -3.27
CA ARG A 96 -21.90 -11.79 -4.19
C ARG A 96 -21.36 -10.51 -3.57
N PHE A 97 -22.19 -9.77 -2.84
CA PHE A 97 -21.76 -8.56 -2.14
C PHE A 97 -20.66 -8.86 -1.13
N VAL A 98 -20.84 -9.87 -0.27
CA VAL A 98 -19.81 -10.29 0.70
C VAL A 98 -18.54 -10.74 -0.01
N VAL A 99 -18.65 -11.48 -1.11
CA VAL A 99 -17.48 -11.90 -1.92
C VAL A 99 -16.73 -10.68 -2.48
N PHE A 100 -17.41 -9.63 -2.94
CA PHE A 100 -16.72 -8.41 -3.36
C PHE A 100 -15.98 -7.72 -2.22
N ILE A 101 -16.55 -7.71 -1.01
CA ILE A 101 -15.87 -7.20 0.19
C ILE A 101 -14.64 -8.06 0.52
N LEU A 102 -14.73 -9.40 0.40
CA LEU A 102 -13.60 -10.31 0.60
C LEU A 102 -12.47 -10.04 -0.39
N LEU A 103 -12.78 -9.93 -1.69
CA LEU A 103 -11.79 -9.61 -2.73
C LEU A 103 -11.11 -8.24 -2.49
N ASN A 104 -11.89 -7.22 -2.10
CA ASN A 104 -11.32 -5.92 -1.76
C ASN A 104 -10.40 -6.00 -0.53
N ASN A 105 -10.77 -6.80 0.48
CA ASN A 105 -9.94 -7.04 1.65
C ASN A 105 -8.67 -7.82 1.33
N GLU A 106 -8.74 -8.81 0.44
CA GLU A 106 -7.58 -9.56 -0.03
C GLU A 106 -6.58 -8.63 -0.71
N ILE A 107 -7.03 -7.81 -1.67
CA ILE A 107 -6.17 -6.82 -2.35
C ILE A 107 -5.56 -5.83 -1.35
N SER A 108 -6.34 -5.39 -0.36
CA SER A 108 -5.89 -4.46 0.68
C SER A 108 -4.84 -5.11 1.60
N TYR A 109 -5.06 -6.37 1.99
CA TYR A 109 -4.11 -7.17 2.75
C TYR A 109 -2.82 -7.37 1.95
N ASP A 110 -2.92 -7.69 0.67
CA ASP A 110 -1.81 -7.87 -0.24
C ASP A 110 -0.95 -6.61 -0.36
N ALA A 111 -1.60 -5.46 -0.54
CA ALA A 111 -0.93 -4.16 -0.56
C ALA A 111 -0.27 -3.84 0.79
N PHE A 112 -0.88 -4.25 1.90
CA PHE A 112 -0.33 -4.07 3.24
C PHE A 112 0.91 -4.94 3.49
N ILE A 113 0.86 -6.23 3.17
CA ILE A 113 2.02 -7.11 3.30
C ILE A 113 3.17 -6.67 2.38
N LYS A 114 2.87 -6.03 1.25
CA LYS A 114 3.89 -5.45 0.34
C LYS A 114 4.39 -4.07 0.79
N GLY A 115 3.86 -3.49 1.87
CA GLY A 115 4.23 -2.18 2.38
C GLY A 115 3.79 -1.00 1.50
N ILE A 116 2.85 -1.25 0.59
CA ILE A 116 2.29 -0.28 -0.35
C ILE A 116 1.22 0.55 0.36
N HIS A 117 0.34 -0.13 1.10
CA HIS A 117 -0.80 0.42 1.82
C HIS A 117 -0.66 0.23 3.34
N ASP A 118 -1.13 1.19 4.14
CA ASP A 118 -1.11 1.09 5.60
C ASP A 118 -2.48 0.58 6.08
N TYR A 119 -2.55 -0.65 6.59
CA TYR A 119 -3.80 -1.25 7.07
C TYR A 119 -3.96 -1.02 8.58
N THR A 120 -4.66 0.04 8.94
CA THR A 120 -4.73 0.56 10.32
C THR A 120 -5.45 -0.39 11.28
N LEU A 121 -5.21 -0.23 12.59
CA LEU A 121 -5.98 -0.98 13.61
C LEU A 121 -7.50 -0.75 13.50
N ALA A 122 -7.91 0.45 13.12
CA ALA A 122 -9.32 0.76 12.88
C ALA A 122 -9.87 -0.04 11.70
N SER A 123 -9.13 -0.13 10.59
CA SER A 123 -9.50 -0.93 9.42
C SER A 123 -9.58 -2.44 9.74
N GLN A 124 -8.66 -2.95 10.57
CA GLN A 124 -8.71 -4.33 11.04
C GLN A 124 -9.92 -4.60 11.91
N LYS A 125 -10.24 -3.66 12.82
CA LYS A 125 -11.43 -3.77 13.65
C LYS A 125 -12.71 -3.74 12.81
N ASP A 126 -12.82 -2.80 11.88
CA ASP A 126 -13.97 -2.68 10.97
C ASP A 126 -14.20 -3.97 10.17
N THR A 127 -13.12 -4.55 9.65
CA THR A 127 -13.14 -5.85 8.96
C THR A 127 -13.61 -6.97 9.88
N GLY A 128 -13.09 -7.03 11.11
CA GLY A 128 -13.53 -7.98 12.12
C GLY A 128 -15.00 -7.83 12.48
N ASP A 129 -15.45 -6.60 12.73
CA ASP A 129 -16.84 -6.27 13.07
C ASP A 129 -17.78 -6.70 11.93
N PHE A 130 -17.41 -6.45 10.67
CA PHE A 130 -18.18 -6.90 9.50
C PHE A 130 -18.26 -8.42 9.38
N PHE A 131 -17.12 -9.13 9.45
CA PHE A 131 -17.10 -10.60 9.31
C PHE A 131 -17.58 -11.35 10.57
N ASN A 132 -17.95 -10.63 11.62
CA ASN A 132 -18.67 -11.16 12.78
C ASN A 132 -20.20 -11.07 12.63
N LEU A 133 -20.70 -10.42 11.56
CA LEU A 133 -22.14 -10.38 11.28
C LEU A 133 -22.63 -11.72 10.69
N PRO A 134 -23.90 -12.10 10.88
CA PRO A 134 -24.39 -13.44 10.55
C PRO A 134 -24.19 -13.83 9.08
N ILE A 135 -24.60 -12.97 8.15
CA ILE A 135 -24.47 -13.26 6.71
C ILE A 135 -23.00 -13.26 6.26
N PRO A 136 -22.19 -12.22 6.55
CA PRO A 136 -20.76 -12.25 6.22
C PRO A 136 -20.01 -13.44 6.79
N ASP A 137 -20.29 -13.83 8.04
CA ASP A 137 -19.65 -14.97 8.69
C ASP A 137 -20.00 -16.31 8.01
N ALA A 138 -21.28 -16.50 7.72
CA ALA A 138 -21.75 -17.70 7.02
C ALA A 138 -21.13 -17.83 5.62
N VAL A 139 -21.01 -16.71 4.89
CA VAL A 139 -20.35 -16.68 3.59
C VAL A 139 -18.84 -16.92 3.74
N TRP A 140 -18.18 -16.28 4.70
CA TRP A 140 -16.75 -16.46 4.95
C TRP A 140 -16.39 -17.92 5.30
N SER A 141 -17.22 -18.56 6.12
CA SER A 141 -17.01 -19.95 6.56
C SER A 141 -16.92 -20.94 5.40
N VAL A 142 -17.63 -20.66 4.30
CA VAL A 142 -17.56 -21.44 3.05
C VAL A 142 -16.45 -20.93 2.13
N ALA A 143 -16.31 -19.62 1.99
CA ALA A 143 -15.42 -19.01 1.01
C ALA A 143 -13.93 -19.18 1.37
N LYS A 144 -13.59 -19.27 2.66
CA LYS A 144 -12.20 -19.32 3.14
C LYS A 144 -11.35 -20.45 2.56
N GLU A 145 -11.97 -21.53 2.08
CA GLU A 145 -11.28 -22.65 1.43
C GLU A 145 -10.60 -22.27 0.11
N TYR A 146 -11.03 -21.16 -0.52
CA TYR A 146 -10.49 -20.68 -1.79
C TYR A 146 -9.39 -19.62 -1.61
N TYR A 147 -9.04 -19.24 -0.38
CA TYR A 147 -8.10 -18.17 -0.08
C TYR A 147 -6.79 -18.70 0.50
N GLU A 148 -5.72 -17.94 0.31
CA GLU A 148 -4.39 -18.27 0.86
C GLU A 148 -4.41 -18.36 2.40
N PRO A 149 -3.71 -19.34 3.02
CA PRO A 149 -3.76 -19.58 4.47
C PRO A 149 -3.38 -18.37 5.33
N GLU A 150 -2.46 -17.52 4.86
CA GLU A 150 -2.08 -16.29 5.56
C GLU A 150 -3.23 -15.28 5.60
N PHE A 151 -3.99 -15.15 4.51
CA PHE A 151 -5.15 -14.26 4.45
C PHE A 151 -6.29 -14.79 5.33
N VAL A 152 -6.53 -16.10 5.31
CA VAL A 152 -7.50 -16.76 6.21
C VAL A 152 -7.14 -16.48 7.67
N THR A 153 -5.87 -16.69 8.04
CA THR A 153 -5.36 -16.40 9.39
C THR A 153 -5.54 -14.93 9.79
N PHE A 154 -5.39 -14.03 8.82
CA PHE A 154 -5.58 -12.60 9.03
C PHE A 154 -7.05 -12.28 9.34
N ILE A 155 -8.00 -12.70 8.49
CA ILE A 155 -9.44 -12.45 8.69
C ILE A 155 -9.96 -13.10 9.98
N ASP A 156 -9.62 -14.38 10.22
CA ASP A 156 -10.00 -15.05 11.47
C ASP A 156 -9.36 -14.37 12.69
N GLY A 157 -8.15 -13.82 12.51
CA GLY A 157 -7.47 -12.98 13.48
C GLY A 157 -8.25 -11.70 13.79
N THR A 158 -8.77 -11.00 12.77
CA THR A 158 -9.51 -9.75 12.96
C THR A 158 -10.86 -9.95 13.63
N LYS A 159 -11.53 -11.07 13.38
CA LYS A 159 -12.79 -11.44 14.06
C LYS A 159 -12.63 -11.60 15.57
N SER A 160 -11.47 -12.09 16.00
CA SER A 160 -11.13 -12.22 17.42
C SER A 160 -10.38 -10.98 17.95
N LEU A 161 -11.09 -10.06 18.61
CA LEU A 161 -10.53 -8.81 19.18
C LEU A 161 -9.24 -9.03 20.01
N ALA A 162 -9.06 -10.22 20.61
CA ALA A 162 -7.89 -10.59 21.39
C ALA A 162 -6.58 -10.74 20.57
N LYS A 163 -6.64 -10.99 19.26
CA LYS A 163 -5.45 -11.23 18.41
C LYS A 163 -4.92 -9.98 17.70
N LEU A 164 -5.72 -8.92 17.60
CA LEU A 164 -5.37 -7.68 16.88
C LEU A 164 -4.16 -6.94 17.47
N LYS A 165 -4.00 -6.94 18.80
CA LYS A 165 -2.85 -6.28 19.46
C LYS A 165 -1.50 -6.94 19.14
N ASN A 166 -1.51 -8.20 18.69
CA ASN A 166 -0.31 -9.02 18.52
C ASN A 166 -0.02 -9.39 17.05
N PHE A 167 -0.82 -8.93 16.09
CA PHE A 167 -0.56 -9.18 14.68
C PHE A 167 0.70 -8.41 14.25
N LYS A 168 1.84 -9.11 14.25
CA LYS A 168 3.11 -8.61 13.73
C LYS A 168 3.33 -9.20 12.34
N PRO A 169 3.67 -8.37 11.33
CA PRO A 169 4.00 -8.85 10.00
C PRO A 169 5.05 -9.97 10.07
N LYS A 170 4.69 -11.17 9.56
CA LYS A 170 5.54 -12.36 9.66
C LYS A 170 6.74 -12.30 8.69
N SER A 171 6.63 -11.62 7.55
CA SER A 171 7.66 -11.74 6.50
C SER A 171 8.94 -10.97 6.85
N LEU A 172 10.09 -11.60 6.59
CA LEU A 172 11.42 -11.04 6.83
C LEU A 172 11.60 -9.69 6.13
N ARG A 173 11.05 -9.56 4.92
CA ARG A 173 11.03 -8.30 4.14
C ARG A 173 10.28 -7.18 4.86
N GLN A 174 9.13 -7.48 5.48
CA GLN A 174 8.38 -6.50 6.26
C GLN A 174 9.13 -6.09 7.54
N LYS A 175 9.72 -7.04 8.28
CA LYS A 175 10.53 -6.73 9.47
C LYS A 175 11.71 -5.82 9.13
N ILE A 176 12.40 -6.11 8.03
CA ILE A 176 13.51 -5.30 7.51
C ILE A 176 13.00 -3.90 7.11
N PHE A 177 11.89 -3.82 6.37
CA PHE A 177 11.28 -2.56 5.95
C PHE A 177 10.86 -1.69 7.14
N TYR A 178 10.18 -2.23 8.16
CA TYR A 178 9.81 -1.50 9.37
C TYR A 178 11.04 -1.03 10.17
N ARG A 179 12.09 -1.86 10.30
CA ARG A 179 13.34 -1.48 10.97
C ARG A 179 14.06 -0.36 10.20
N LEU A 180 14.16 -0.45 8.88
CA LEU A 180 14.75 0.58 8.02
C LEU A 180 13.96 1.89 8.07
N ARG A 181 12.62 1.84 8.00
CA ARG A 181 11.74 3.02 8.10
C ARG A 181 11.98 3.79 9.41
N SER A 182 12.11 3.09 10.53
CA SER A 182 12.38 3.74 11.83
C SER A 182 13.77 4.37 11.91
N LYS A 183 14.80 3.73 11.36
CA LYS A 183 16.17 4.25 11.31
C LYS A 183 16.29 5.45 10.38
N VAL A 184 15.75 5.36 9.16
CA VAL A 184 15.78 6.45 8.17
C VAL A 184 15.01 7.67 8.69
N ARG A 185 13.83 7.48 9.31
CA ARG A 185 13.09 8.59 9.92
C ARG A 185 13.89 9.30 11.03
N LYS A 186 14.60 8.55 11.89
CA LYS A 186 15.47 9.12 12.93
C LYS A 186 16.64 9.91 12.33
N ILE A 187 17.23 9.43 11.24
CA ILE A 187 18.33 10.12 10.55
C ILE A 187 17.84 11.42 9.91
N LEU A 188 16.72 11.37 9.20
CA LEU A 188 16.13 12.54 8.55
C LEU A 188 15.69 13.62 9.55
N LEU A 189 15.13 13.22 10.70
CA LEU A 189 14.79 14.16 11.79
C LEU A 189 16.04 14.79 12.43
N LYS A 190 17.12 14.02 12.61
CA LYS A 190 18.40 14.54 13.10
C LYS A 190 19.04 15.52 12.10
N LEU A 191 18.91 15.27 10.80
CA LEU A 191 19.42 16.16 9.76
C LEU A 191 18.57 17.44 9.65
N GLY A 192 17.25 17.33 9.73
CA GLY A 192 16.34 18.48 9.71
C GLY A 192 16.51 19.43 10.90
N ASN A 193 16.86 18.90 12.09
CA ASN A 193 17.15 19.71 13.27
C ASN A 193 18.56 20.32 13.28
N ARG A 194 19.45 19.94 12.36
CA ARG A 194 20.80 20.53 12.22
C ARG A 194 20.88 21.62 11.15
N LEU A 195 19.81 21.79 10.38
CA LEU A 195 19.68 22.78 9.30
C LEU A 195 18.75 23.95 9.70
N LYS A 196 18.40 24.04 10.99
CA LYS A 196 17.78 25.20 11.64
C LYS A 196 18.78 25.75 12.65
#